data_AF-A0A4D6FE37-F1
#
_entry.id   AF-A0A4D6FE37-F1
#
_cell.length_a   1.000
_cell.length_b   1.000
_cell.length_c   1.000
_cell.angle_alpha   90.00
_cell.angle_beta   90.00
_cell.angle_gamma   90.00
#
_symmetry.space_group_name_H-M   'P 1'
#
loop_
_entity.id
_entity.type
_entity.pdbx_description
1 polymer ?
#
loop_
_entity_poly.entity_id
_entity_poly.type
_entity_poly.pdbx_seq_one_letter_code
_entity_poly.pdbx_strand_id
1 'polypeptide(L)'
;NGFIVLEIQGEGQFNDAEIRKWLSNGVAGRSFTGLLVSATRNRIFANGVFVHSGRVENVQRFFKTTSDGAQLTIDHTIDNNGKRLRLALASDVESTSDAEVELKLNLANQAFKLTSGSQGTVSLTVGALWNASYTAD
;
A
#
# COMPACT_ATOMS: atom_id res chain seq x y z
N ASN A 1 -4.55 -14.54 4.98
CA ASN A 1 -3.79 -13.28 4.77
C ASN A 1 -4.41 -12.50 3.64
N GLY A 2 -4.89 -11.29 3.92
CA GLY A 2 -5.47 -10.40 2.91
C GLY A 2 -4.45 -9.44 2.29
N PHE A 3 -4.84 -8.78 1.21
CA PHE A 3 -4.06 -7.79 0.49
C PHE A 3 -4.94 -6.66 -0.02
N ILE A 4 -4.39 -5.44 -0.05
CA ILE A 4 -4.88 -4.40 -0.97
C ILE A 4 -4.22 -4.63 -2.33
N VAL A 5 -5.00 -4.57 -3.39
CA VAL A 5 -4.54 -4.79 -4.77
C VAL A 5 -4.75 -3.53 -5.57
N LEU A 6 -3.69 -3.10 -6.25
CA LEU A 6 -3.72 -2.06 -7.28
C LEU A 6 -3.35 -2.71 -8.60
N GLU A 7 -4.15 -2.50 -9.64
CA GLU A 7 -3.91 -3.09 -10.94
C GLU A 7 -3.94 -2.03 -12.05
N ILE A 8 -2.88 -2.03 -12.85
CA ILE A 8 -2.75 -1.18 -14.02
C ILE A 8 -3.38 -1.89 -15.21
N GLN A 9 -4.37 -1.25 -15.80
CA GLN A 9 -4.93 -1.64 -17.08
C GLN A 9 -4.21 -0.91 -18.22
N GLY A 10 -4.15 -1.54 -19.40
CA GLY A 10 -3.45 -1.00 -20.58
C GLY A 10 -1.93 -1.14 -20.54
N GLU A 11 -1.21 -0.27 -21.24
CA GLU A 11 0.22 -0.41 -21.58
C GLU A 11 1.17 0.18 -20.53
N GLY A 12 0.87 -0.06 -19.25
CA GLY A 12 1.67 0.39 -18.12
C GLY A 12 2.09 -0.76 -17.21
N GLN A 13 3.16 -0.51 -16.45
CA GLN A 13 3.66 -1.39 -15.40
C GLN A 13 4.11 -0.56 -14.19
N PHE A 14 4.09 -1.18 -13.02
CA PHE A 14 4.75 -0.66 -11.84
C PHE A 14 6.27 -0.69 -12.02
N ASN A 15 6.94 0.33 -11.48
CA ASN A 15 8.38 0.37 -11.35
C ASN A 15 8.77 -0.11 -9.95
N ASP A 16 9.32 -1.32 -9.86
CA ASP A 16 9.62 -2.00 -8.60
C ASP A 16 10.48 -1.16 -7.64
N ALA A 17 11.57 -0.57 -8.14
CA ALA A 17 12.48 0.22 -7.31
C ALA A 17 11.79 1.48 -6.75
N GLU A 18 10.94 2.13 -7.54
CA GLU A 18 10.25 3.35 -7.12
C GLU A 18 9.03 3.05 -6.23
N ILE A 19 8.33 1.93 -6.48
CA ILE A 19 7.30 1.44 -5.55
C ILE A 19 7.91 1.09 -4.19
N ARG A 20 9.05 0.39 -4.17
CA ARG A 20 9.75 0.09 -2.92
C ARG A 20 10.08 1.36 -2.16
N LYS A 21 10.62 2.38 -2.83
CA LYS A 21 10.93 3.69 -2.21
C LYS A 21 9.68 4.39 -1.69
N TRP A 22 8.62 4.46 -2.49
CA TRP A 22 7.35 5.10 -2.11
C TRP A 22 6.69 4.44 -0.90
N LEU A 23 6.76 3.12 -0.82
CA LEU A 23 6.21 2.31 0.28
C LEU A 23 7.15 2.17 1.48
N SER A 24 8.27 2.90 1.50
CA SER A 24 9.23 2.90 2.61
C SER A 24 9.15 4.19 3.42
N ASN A 25 9.51 4.14 4.69
CA ASN A 25 9.63 5.34 5.53
C ASN A 25 10.96 6.11 5.36
N GLY A 26 11.80 5.67 4.42
CA GLY A 26 13.10 6.26 4.07
C GLY A 26 14.20 6.04 5.10
N VAL A 27 13.89 6.14 6.40
CA VAL A 27 14.81 5.87 7.51
C VAL A 27 14.04 5.23 8.67
N ALA A 28 14.64 4.27 9.36
CA ALA A 28 14.08 3.61 10.53
C ALA A 28 13.55 4.63 11.57
N GLY A 29 12.33 4.39 12.05
CA GLY A 29 11.64 5.26 13.01
C GLY A 29 10.95 6.49 12.41
N ARG A 30 11.17 6.85 11.14
CA ARG A 30 10.37 7.89 10.47
C ARG A 30 8.99 7.36 10.09
N SER A 31 8.04 8.27 9.93
CA SER A 31 6.71 7.96 9.41
C SER A 31 6.76 7.61 7.93
N PHE A 32 5.91 6.67 7.51
CA PHE A 32 5.57 6.47 6.12
C PHE A 32 4.87 7.72 5.56
N THR A 33 5.16 8.05 4.31
CA THR A 33 4.54 9.18 3.61
C THR A 33 3.68 8.73 2.44
N GLY A 34 4.03 7.60 1.81
CA GLY A 34 3.29 7.04 0.67
C GLY A 34 1.99 6.33 1.03
N LEU A 35 1.88 5.79 2.24
CA LEU A 35 0.69 5.11 2.75
C LEU A 35 0.39 5.60 4.16
N LEU A 36 -0.84 6.06 4.37
CA LEU A 36 -1.36 6.48 5.66
C LEU A 36 -2.57 5.62 6.04
N VAL A 37 -2.78 5.44 7.33
CA VAL A 37 -3.93 4.68 7.85
C VAL A 37 -4.70 5.50 8.88
N SER A 38 -6.01 5.36 8.90
CA SER A 38 -6.88 5.85 9.97
C SER A 38 -7.63 4.64 10.56
N ALA A 39 -7.86 4.65 11.87
CA ALA A 39 -8.74 3.68 12.51
C ALA A 39 -9.66 4.45 13.45
N THR A 40 -10.94 4.12 13.52
CA THR A 40 -11.84 4.68 14.55
C THR A 40 -11.33 4.41 15.98
N ARG A 41 -10.59 3.31 16.20
CA ARG A 41 -9.94 3.03 17.50
C ARG A 41 -8.63 3.79 17.72
N ASN A 42 -8.03 4.38 16.69
CA ASN A 42 -6.93 5.32 16.83
C ASN A 42 -7.51 6.72 16.95
N ARG A 43 -7.79 7.10 18.19
CA ARG A 43 -8.21 8.43 18.64
C ARG A 43 -7.16 9.51 18.32
N ILE A 44 -6.75 9.68 17.07
CA ILE A 44 -6.10 10.92 16.63
C ILE A 44 -7.24 11.89 16.34
N PHE A 45 -7.84 12.39 17.41
CA PHE A 45 -8.77 13.51 17.34
C PHE A 45 -7.94 14.78 17.25
N ALA A 46 -7.70 15.27 16.03
CA ALA A 46 -7.40 16.69 15.85
C ALA A 46 -8.72 17.36 15.47
N ASN A 47 -9.25 18.23 16.34
CA ASN A 47 -10.43 19.03 16.06
C ASN A 47 -11.68 18.24 15.59
N GLY A 48 -11.86 17.00 16.05
CA GLY A 48 -13.03 16.19 15.71
C GLY A 48 -12.98 15.48 14.34
N VAL A 49 -11.81 15.45 13.68
CA VAL A 49 -11.60 14.78 12.39
C VAL A 49 -10.69 13.56 12.57
N PHE A 50 -11.02 12.45 11.90
CA PHE A 50 -10.15 11.28 11.80
C PHE A 50 -8.87 11.65 11.03
N VAL A 51 -7.72 11.61 11.69
CA VAL A 51 -6.44 11.94 11.05
C VAL A 51 -5.74 10.68 10.55
N HIS A 52 -5.48 10.63 9.24
CA HIS A 52 -4.64 9.62 8.62
C HIS A 52 -3.20 9.75 9.13
N SER A 53 -2.60 8.62 9.54
CA SER A 53 -1.27 8.59 10.15
C SER A 53 -0.34 7.64 9.43
N GLY A 54 0.88 8.12 9.16
CA GLY A 54 1.99 7.31 8.67
C GLY A 54 2.93 6.81 9.76
N ARG A 55 2.62 7.01 11.05
CA ARG A 55 3.49 6.52 12.14
C ARG A 55 3.64 4.99 12.03
N VAL A 56 4.85 4.50 12.28
CA VAL A 56 5.21 3.08 12.13
C VAL A 56 4.23 2.18 12.89
N GLU A 57 3.99 2.48 14.16
CA GLU A 57 3.07 1.74 15.03
C GLU A 57 1.62 1.69 14.53
N ASN A 58 1.20 2.70 13.76
CA ASN A 58 -0.14 2.76 13.19
C ASN A 58 -0.20 1.94 11.90
N VAL A 59 0.77 2.11 11.01
CA VAL A 59 0.86 1.35 9.75
C VAL A 59 0.99 -0.14 10.02
N GLN A 60 1.80 -0.55 10.99
CA GLN A 60 2.02 -1.96 11.33
C GLN A 60 0.79 -2.67 11.92
N ARG A 61 -0.24 -1.93 12.38
CA ARG A 61 -1.53 -2.54 12.77
C ARG A 61 -2.32 -3.05 11.57
N PHE A 62 -2.09 -2.48 10.40
CA PHE A 62 -2.84 -2.77 9.17
C PHE A 62 -2.02 -3.55 8.15
N PHE A 63 -0.72 -3.27 8.05
CA PHE A 63 0.16 -3.82 7.03
C PHE A 63 1.33 -4.56 7.65
N LYS A 64 1.76 -5.61 6.97
CA LYS A 64 3.06 -6.20 7.25
C LYS A 64 4.16 -5.27 6.75
N THR A 65 5.28 -5.23 7.46
CA THR A 65 6.47 -4.47 7.06
C THR A 65 7.70 -5.34 7.18
N THR A 66 8.64 -5.18 6.25
CA THR A 66 9.98 -5.74 6.34
C THR A 66 10.98 -4.66 6.71
N SER A 67 12.05 -5.03 7.41
CA SER A 67 13.17 -4.14 7.70
C SER A 67 14.42 -4.64 7.00
N ASP A 68 15.20 -3.72 6.42
CA ASP A 68 16.56 -3.97 5.95
C ASP A 68 17.63 -3.40 6.90
N GLY A 69 17.24 -3.04 8.12
CA GLY A 69 18.10 -2.41 9.12
C GLY A 69 18.28 -0.90 8.95
N ALA A 70 18.00 -0.35 7.77
CA ALA A 70 18.06 1.08 7.49
C ALA A 70 16.68 1.74 7.46
N GLN A 71 15.68 1.02 6.96
CA GLN A 71 14.30 1.49 6.82
C GLN A 71 13.28 0.37 7.06
N LEU A 72 12.01 0.76 7.12
CA LEU A 72 10.88 -0.16 7.04
C LEU A 72 10.19 0.05 5.69
N THR A 73 9.80 -1.07 5.07
CA THR A 73 9.07 -1.10 3.81
C THR A 73 7.79 -1.89 4.02
N ILE A 74 6.65 -1.37 3.55
CA ILE A 74 5.40 -2.15 3.52
C ILE A 74 5.62 -3.38 2.64
N ASP A 75 5.32 -4.56 3.19
CA ASP A 75 5.48 -5.82 2.48
C ASP A 75 4.55 -5.83 1.26
N HIS A 76 5.15 -5.97 0.08
CA HIS A 76 4.45 -5.89 -1.18
C HIS A 76 5.05 -6.83 -2.21
N THR A 77 4.23 -7.19 -3.18
CA THR A 77 4.68 -7.91 -4.38
C THR A 77 4.14 -7.24 -5.61
N ILE A 78 4.95 -7.20 -6.65
CA ILE A 78 4.52 -6.85 -8.01
C ILE A 78 4.48 -8.14 -8.82
N ASP A 79 3.32 -8.48 -9.35
CA ASP A 79 3.13 -9.65 -10.21
C ASP A 79 2.27 -9.30 -11.44
N ASN A 80 1.74 -10.32 -12.12
CA ASN A 80 0.97 -10.16 -13.36
C ASN A 80 1.73 -9.31 -14.41
N ASN A 81 3.00 -9.69 -14.68
CA ASN A 81 3.88 -8.99 -15.61
C ASN A 81 4.05 -7.50 -15.29
N GLY A 82 4.17 -7.16 -14.00
CA GLY A 82 4.35 -5.77 -13.56
C GLY A 82 3.06 -4.98 -13.45
N LYS A 83 1.89 -5.57 -13.72
CA LYS A 83 0.62 -4.84 -13.75
C LYS A 83 -0.13 -4.86 -12.43
N ARG A 84 0.20 -5.75 -11.50
CA ARG A 84 -0.54 -5.88 -10.24
C ARG A 84 0.40 -5.73 -9.05
N LEU A 85 0.09 -4.76 -8.19
CA LEU A 85 0.74 -4.49 -6.92
C LEU A 85 -0.16 -5.00 -5.80
N ARG A 86 0.38 -5.85 -4.92
CA ARG A 86 -0.32 -6.38 -3.76
C ARG A 86 0.38 -5.92 -2.49
N LEU A 87 -0.34 -5.23 -1.61
CA LEU A 87 0.15 -4.77 -0.31
C LEU A 87 -0.37 -5.71 0.78
N ALA A 88 0.52 -6.34 1.54
CA ALA A 88 0.16 -7.38 2.49
C ALA A 88 -0.46 -6.80 3.78
N LEU A 89 -1.65 -7.27 4.13
CA LEU A 89 -2.30 -6.92 5.40
C LEU A 89 -1.69 -7.70 6.57
N ALA A 90 -1.66 -7.06 7.74
CA ALA A 90 -1.35 -7.71 9.02
C ALA A 90 -2.39 -8.81 9.32
N SER A 91 -2.01 -9.82 10.11
CA SER A 91 -2.89 -10.97 10.40
C SER A 91 -4.16 -10.59 11.18
N ASP A 92 -4.11 -9.51 11.96
CA ASP A 92 -5.13 -9.21 12.98
C ASP A 92 -5.98 -7.98 12.61
N VAL A 93 -5.92 -7.56 11.34
CA VAL A 93 -6.65 -6.40 10.82
C VAL A 93 -8.18 -6.54 10.97
N GLU A 94 -8.68 -7.76 11.14
CA GLU A 94 -10.11 -8.09 11.26
C GLU A 94 -10.78 -7.45 12.49
N SER A 95 -10.00 -7.05 13.50
CA SER A 95 -10.49 -6.45 14.74
C SER A 95 -10.72 -4.93 14.67
N THR A 96 -10.39 -4.29 13.54
CA THR A 96 -10.53 -2.84 13.35
C THR A 96 -11.80 -2.50 12.57
N SER A 97 -12.80 -1.97 13.27
CA SER A 97 -13.97 -1.33 12.62
C SER A 97 -13.53 -0.05 11.90
N ASP A 98 -14.17 0.27 10.77
CA ASP A 98 -14.08 1.57 10.06
C ASP A 98 -12.66 2.13 9.91
N ALA A 99 -11.76 1.31 9.37
CA ALA A 99 -10.41 1.76 9.05
C ALA A 99 -10.31 2.24 7.62
N GLU A 100 -9.65 3.38 7.43
CA GLU A 100 -9.37 3.94 6.10
C GLU A 100 -7.88 3.82 5.79
N VAL A 101 -7.59 3.54 4.52
CA VAL A 101 -6.22 3.53 4.00
C VAL A 101 -6.14 4.58 2.91
N GLU A 102 -5.19 5.50 3.06
CA GLU A 102 -4.90 6.53 2.07
C GLU A 102 -3.57 6.24 1.39
N LEU A 103 -3.63 5.99 0.08
CA LEU A 103 -2.46 5.83 -0.78
C LEU A 103 -2.15 7.18 -1.43
N LYS A 104 -1.03 7.78 -1.05
CA LYS A 104 -0.57 9.09 -1.57
C LYS A 104 0.12 8.91 -2.92
N LEU A 105 -0.68 8.60 -3.96
CA LEU A 105 -0.18 8.41 -5.33
C LEU A 105 0.52 9.65 -5.89
N ASN A 106 0.15 10.85 -5.42
CA ASN A 106 0.84 12.10 -5.77
C ASN A 106 2.29 12.16 -5.27
N LEU A 107 2.69 11.29 -4.34
CA LEU A 107 4.06 11.15 -3.85
C LEU A 107 4.79 9.94 -4.48
N ALA A 108 4.10 9.15 -5.31
CA ALA A 108 4.64 7.96 -5.96
C ALA A 108 5.44 8.35 -7.23
N ASN A 109 6.56 9.06 -7.02
CA ASN A 109 7.39 9.58 -8.11
C ASN A 109 7.92 8.44 -8.99
N GLN A 110 7.63 8.46 -10.30
CA GLN A 110 8.06 7.43 -11.27
C GLN A 110 7.69 5.99 -10.88
N ALA A 111 6.67 5.82 -10.04
CA ALA A 111 6.14 4.52 -9.63
C ALA A 111 5.51 3.72 -10.79
N PHE A 112 5.26 4.39 -11.92
CA PHE A 112 4.64 3.83 -13.12
C PHE A 112 5.55 4.07 -14.32
N LYS A 113 5.70 3.06 -15.16
CA LYS A 113 6.37 3.14 -16.47
C LYS A 113 5.43 2.71 -17.57
N LEU A 114 5.44 3.44 -18.68
CA LEU A 114 4.78 3.01 -19.92
C LEU A 114 5.67 1.98 -20.60
N THR A 115 5.09 0.85 -21.00
CA THR A 115 5.80 -0.17 -21.77
C THR A 115 5.71 0.08 -23.27
N SER A 116 4.61 0.69 -23.72
CA SER A 116 4.29 0.97 -25.12
C SER A 116 3.18 2.02 -25.21
N GLY A 117 3.05 2.70 -26.36
CA GLY A 117 1.88 3.55 -26.67
C GLY A 117 1.94 5.00 -26.17
N SER A 118 0.89 5.77 -26.50
CA SER A 118 0.66 7.14 -26.03
C SER A 118 -0.13 7.14 -24.71
N GLN A 119 -0.04 8.22 -23.92
CA GLN A 119 -0.58 8.39 -22.55
C GLN A 119 -2.07 8.01 -22.34
N GLY A 120 -2.85 7.74 -23.39
CA GLY A 120 -4.32 7.61 -23.35
C GLY A 120 -4.90 6.24 -23.00
N THR A 121 -4.11 5.22 -22.65
CA THR A 121 -4.63 3.84 -22.45
C THR A 121 -4.41 3.26 -21.05
N VAL A 122 -3.89 4.04 -20.08
CA VAL A 122 -3.59 3.52 -18.74
C VAL A 122 -4.66 3.93 -17.73
N SER A 123 -5.23 2.96 -17.03
CA SER A 123 -6.10 3.19 -15.87
C SER A 123 -5.65 2.34 -14.68
N LEU A 124 -6.01 2.78 -13.48
CA LEU A 124 -5.67 2.11 -12.22
C LEU A 124 -6.95 1.64 -11.55
N THR A 125 -7.06 0.35 -11.30
CA THR A 125 -8.13 -0.21 -10.47
C THR A 125 -7.58 -0.54 -9.09
N VAL A 126 -8.40 -0.35 -8.06
CA VAL A 126 -8.05 -0.64 -6.67
C VAL A 126 -9.11 -1.56 -6.09
N GLY A 127 -8.66 -2.60 -5.40
CA GLY A 127 -9.53 -3.55 -4.71
C GLY A 127 -8.87 -4.09 -3.44
N ALA A 128 -9.63 -4.83 -2.66
CA ALA A 128 -9.13 -5.57 -1.51
C ALA A 128 -9.54 -7.04 -1.64
N LEU A 129 -8.61 -7.94 -1.34
CA LEU A 129 -8.83 -9.37 -1.35
C LEU A 129 -8.50 -9.91 0.04
N TRP A 130 -9.43 -10.64 0.63
CA TRP A 130 -9.28 -11.24 1.96
C TRP A 130 -9.78 -12.67 1.88
N ASN A 131 -9.00 -13.61 2.45
CA ASN A 131 -9.34 -15.03 2.51
C ASN A 131 -9.58 -15.67 1.15
N ALA A 132 -8.70 -15.37 0.17
CA ALA A 132 -8.50 -16.29 -0.94
C ALA A 132 -7.81 -17.54 -0.40
N SER A 133 -8.58 -18.47 0.18
CA SER A 133 -8.14 -19.84 0.34
C SER A 133 -7.90 -20.39 -1.06
N TYR A 134 -6.64 -20.60 -1.42
CA TYR A 134 -6.29 -21.43 -2.56
C TYR A 134 -6.52 -22.89 -2.12
N THR A 135 -7.78 -23.31 -2.04
CA THR A 135 -8.09 -24.73 -2.16
C THR A 135 -8.06 -25.02 -3.65
N ALA A 136 -6.90 -25.46 -4.13
CA ALA A 136 -6.90 -26.29 -5.31
C ALA A 136 -7.64 -27.57 -4.91
N ASP A 137 -8.91 -27.67 -5.30
CA ASP A 137 -9.53 -28.97 -5.58
C ASP A 137 -9.21 -29.33 -7.03
#